data_AF-A0A3N4KXE7-F1
#
_entry.id   AF-A0A3N4KXE7-F1
#
_cell.length_a   1.000
_cell.length_b   1.000
_cell.length_c   1.000
_cell.angle_alpha   90.00
_cell.angle_beta   90.00
_cell.angle_gamma   90.00
#
_symmetry.space_group_name_H-M   'P 1'
#
loop_
_entity.id
_entity.type
_entity.pdbx_description
1 polymer ?
#
loop_
_entity_poly.entity_id
_entity_poly.type
_entity_poly.pdbx_seq_one_letter_code
_entity_poly.pdbx_strand_id
1 'polypeptide(L)'
;MSATPTNEDQTAEPAADTCVICLDAISERAVASPCQHDAFDYLCLLNWLEVRQSCPLCNASVSALDVVNKTLGRVHPIHPPTPSSPHPRRRQRRARTPPTPSTDFTATAIRRRRHIYQHHLLSRHIGSNAHTRFRSPTPQHFQRSPALVSRARTFLRRELQVFPWLDGDREYVLEYVTAILKCIDLRGAEGAAEEMIADFVGRGNAQVLVHELYAWVRSPFERLVQFDSFVQYSEVEEGAGDGGGRKEERGRGDSYRPSYSGLVE
;
A
#
# COMPACT_ATOMS: atom_id res chain seq x y z
N MET A 1 40.90 39.64 32.52
CA MET A 1 41.42 39.29 31.18
C MET A 1 42.17 37.99 31.31
N SER A 2 41.66 36.93 30.69
CA SER A 2 42.41 35.79 30.14
C SER A 2 41.38 34.86 29.52
N ALA A 3 41.12 35.09 28.23
CA ALA A 3 40.47 34.15 27.35
C ALA A 3 41.52 33.19 26.82
N THR A 4 41.14 31.92 26.58
CA THR A 4 41.64 31.01 25.54
C THR A 4 40.80 29.72 25.58
N PRO A 5 40.74 28.94 24.48
CA PRO A 5 39.49 28.51 23.86
C PRO A 5 39.41 26.98 23.72
N THR A 6 38.57 26.51 22.78
CA THR A 6 38.52 25.14 22.17
C THR A 6 37.97 24.03 23.10
N ASN A 7 37.11 23.11 22.66
CA ASN A 7 36.87 22.55 21.34
C ASN A 7 35.40 22.13 21.18
N GLU A 8 34.93 22.29 19.95
CA GLU A 8 33.79 21.60 19.36
C GLU A 8 34.05 20.09 19.48
N ASP A 9 33.18 19.38 20.20
CA ASP A 9 33.17 17.92 20.16
C ASP A 9 32.05 17.46 19.23
N GLN A 10 32.45 17.23 17.98
CA GLN A 10 31.74 16.41 17.02
C GLN A 10 31.75 14.97 17.53
N THR A 11 30.76 14.59 18.33
CA THR A 11 30.46 13.17 18.56
C THR A 11 29.63 12.65 17.39
N ALA A 12 30.36 12.22 16.35
CA ALA A 12 29.84 11.31 15.35
C ALA A 12 29.56 9.95 16.00
N GLU A 13 28.28 9.61 16.19
CA GLU A 13 27.82 8.27 16.58
C GLU A 13 26.86 7.69 15.50
N PRO A 14 26.82 6.36 15.34
CA PRO A 14 27.10 5.71 14.06
C PRO A 14 25.88 5.49 13.16
N ALA A 15 26.13 5.45 11.86
CA ALA A 15 25.19 5.20 10.76
C ALA A 15 24.56 3.78 10.72
N ALA A 16 24.34 3.13 11.87
CA ALA A 16 23.88 1.74 11.98
C ALA A 16 22.37 1.60 12.30
N ASP A 17 21.63 2.69 12.37
CA ASP A 17 20.19 2.71 12.66
C ASP A 17 19.32 2.78 11.40
N THR A 18 19.85 2.49 10.22
CA THR A 18 19.09 2.48 8.96
C THR A 18 18.92 1.06 8.44
N CYS A 19 17.68 0.66 8.16
CA CYS A 19 17.33 -0.67 7.66
C CYS A 19 17.78 -0.80 6.20
N VAL A 20 18.58 -1.81 5.86
CA VAL A 20 19.08 -1.98 4.47
C VAL A 20 18.00 -2.45 3.48
N ILE A 21 16.81 -2.80 3.97
CA ILE A 21 15.68 -3.26 3.14
C ILE A 21 14.77 -2.07 2.77
N CYS A 22 14.42 -1.21 3.73
CA CYS A 22 13.55 -0.05 3.48
C CYS A 22 14.28 1.29 3.41
N LEU A 23 15.57 1.34 3.75
CA LEU A 23 16.42 2.54 3.82
C LEU A 23 15.95 3.61 4.80
N ASP A 24 15.02 3.27 5.69
CA ASP A 24 14.52 4.12 6.77
C ASP A 24 15.13 3.75 8.13
N ALA A 25 14.89 4.59 9.15
CA ALA A 25 15.30 4.30 10.52
C ALA A 25 14.70 2.98 11.05
N ILE A 26 15.54 2.13 11.64
CA ILE A 26 15.16 0.83 12.23
C ILE A 26 14.29 1.10 13.45
N SER A 27 13.02 0.70 13.39
CA SER A 27 12.08 0.86 14.51
C SER A 27 12.17 -0.32 15.48
N GLU A 28 12.33 -1.55 14.95
CA GLU A 28 12.57 -2.76 15.73
C GLU A 28 13.71 -3.56 15.10
N ARG A 29 14.83 -3.70 15.80
CA ARG A 29 16.04 -4.33 15.24
C ARG A 29 15.90 -5.85 15.20
N ALA A 30 16.14 -6.45 14.03
CA ALA A 30 16.12 -7.89 13.86
C ALA A 30 17.43 -8.47 13.35
N VAL A 31 17.81 -9.61 13.94
CA VAL A 31 19.05 -10.32 13.68
C VAL A 31 18.76 -11.63 12.98
N ALA A 32 19.44 -11.87 11.85
CA ALA A 32 19.34 -13.11 11.08
C ALA A 32 20.31 -14.18 11.60
N SER A 33 19.81 -15.28 12.18
CA SER A 33 20.63 -16.40 12.66
C SER A 33 20.77 -17.51 11.60
N PRO A 34 21.98 -18.04 11.32
CA PRO A 34 23.21 -17.94 12.13
C PRO A 34 24.19 -16.82 11.73
N CYS A 35 23.91 -16.05 10.68
CA CYS A 35 24.88 -15.07 10.15
C CYS A 35 25.01 -13.76 10.96
N GLN A 36 24.15 -13.56 11.96
CA GLN A 36 24.15 -12.43 12.91
C GLN A 36 24.06 -11.02 12.30
N HIS A 37 23.66 -10.89 11.03
CA HIS A 37 23.40 -9.58 10.45
C HIS A 37 22.14 -8.96 11.06
N ASP A 38 22.23 -7.69 11.47
CA ASP A 38 21.23 -6.99 12.29
C ASP A 38 20.75 -5.64 11.72
N ALA A 39 21.23 -5.25 10.54
CA ALA A 39 20.90 -3.97 9.90
C ALA A 39 19.51 -3.97 9.23
N PHE A 40 18.52 -4.56 9.90
CA PHE A 40 17.18 -4.74 9.40
C PHE A 40 16.16 -4.32 10.44
N ASP A 41 15.10 -3.67 9.96
CA ASP A 41 13.84 -3.64 10.70
C ASP A 41 13.21 -5.04 10.70
N TYR A 42 12.61 -5.42 11.82
CA TYR A 42 12.02 -6.73 12.06
C TYR A 42 10.99 -7.11 11.02
N LEU A 43 10.08 -6.20 10.69
CA LEU A 43 9.04 -6.46 9.69
C LEU A 43 9.65 -6.63 8.30
N CYS A 44 10.72 -5.89 8.01
CA CYS A 44 11.42 -5.98 6.74
C CYS A 44 12.14 -7.33 6.56
N LEU A 45 12.89 -7.78 7.57
CA LEU A 45 13.60 -9.05 7.51
C LEU A 45 12.63 -10.25 7.54
N LEU A 46 11.56 -10.18 8.34
CA LEU A 46 10.51 -11.20 8.37
C LEU A 46 9.85 -11.37 6.99
N ASN A 47 9.49 -10.25 6.34
CA ASN A 47 8.88 -10.26 5.01
C ASN A 47 9.83 -10.82 3.93
N TRP A 48 11.14 -10.61 4.09
CA TRP A 48 12.14 -11.19 3.19
C TRP A 48 12.22 -12.72 3.31
N LEU A 49 12.21 -13.25 4.53
CA LEU A 49 12.34 -14.69 4.78
C LEU A 49 11.12 -15.53 4.37
N GLU A 50 9.93 -14.91 4.26
CA GLU A 50 8.74 -15.56 3.68
C GLU A 50 8.94 -15.94 2.21
N VAL A 51 9.70 -15.13 1.46
CA VAL A 51 9.96 -15.36 0.02
C VAL A 51 11.24 -16.16 -0.19
N ARG A 52 12.28 -15.86 0.59
CA ARG A 52 13.58 -16.53 0.51
C ARG A 52 14.16 -16.70 1.91
N GLN A 53 14.31 -17.94 2.37
CA GLN A 53 14.93 -18.27 3.67
C GLN A 53 16.46 -18.05 3.67
N SER A 54 16.93 -16.90 3.21
CA SER A 54 18.34 -16.52 3.09
C SER A 54 18.54 -15.07 3.52
N CYS A 55 19.65 -14.73 4.19
CA CYS A 55 19.93 -13.38 4.65
C CYS A 55 20.10 -12.39 3.47
N PRO A 56 19.51 -11.18 3.48
CA PRO A 56 19.69 -10.20 2.41
C PRO A 56 21.13 -9.73 2.20
N LEU A 57 21.96 -9.76 3.25
CA LEU A 57 23.34 -9.24 3.20
C LEU A 57 24.38 -10.28 2.76
N CYS A 58 24.23 -11.53 3.18
CA CYS A 58 25.24 -12.58 2.92
C CYS A 58 24.69 -13.83 2.22
N ASN A 59 23.39 -13.90 1.96
CA ASN A 59 22.70 -15.03 1.34
C ASN A 59 22.80 -16.37 2.12
N ALA A 60 23.28 -16.35 3.36
CA ALA A 60 23.29 -17.51 4.24
C ALA A 60 21.84 -17.92 4.60
N SER A 61 21.55 -19.23 4.68
CA SER A 61 20.22 -19.71 5.07
C SER A 61 19.88 -19.24 6.48
N VAL A 62 18.73 -18.59 6.66
CA VAL A 62 18.31 -18.08 7.97
C VAL A 62 17.33 -19.06 8.59
N SER A 63 17.70 -19.60 9.75
CA SER A 63 16.90 -20.59 10.49
C SER A 63 16.05 -19.97 11.61
N ALA A 64 16.47 -18.80 12.10
CA ALA A 64 15.80 -18.10 13.19
C ALA A 64 16.00 -16.58 13.08
N LEU A 65 15.05 -15.85 13.65
CA LEU A 65 15.08 -14.41 13.79
C LEU A 65 15.07 -14.04 15.27
N ASP A 66 15.99 -13.16 15.66
CA ASP A 66 16.05 -12.60 17.01
C ASP A 66 15.71 -11.10 16.96
N VAL A 67 14.76 -10.66 17.80
CA VAL A 67 14.41 -9.23 17.92
C VAL A 67 15.16 -8.64 19.12
N VAL A 68 15.97 -7.62 18.87
CA VAL A 68 16.75 -6.92 19.91
C VAL A 68 15.89 -5.84 20.55
N ASN A 69 14.82 -6.24 21.22
CA ASN A 69 14.09 -5.35 22.12
C ASN A 69 14.41 -5.75 23.57
N LYS A 70 14.88 -4.77 24.36
CA LYS A 70 15.20 -4.91 25.79
C LYS A 70 14.02 -5.51 26.55
N THR A 71 13.97 -6.84 26.70
CA THR A 71 13.65 -7.62 27.92
C THR A 71 13.20 -9.06 27.68
N LEU A 72 12.87 -9.52 26.47
CA LEU A 72 12.57 -10.95 26.25
C LEU A 72 12.98 -11.36 24.83
N GLY A 73 14.09 -12.09 24.70
CA GLY A 73 14.52 -12.69 23.44
C GLY A 73 13.51 -13.73 22.97
N ARG A 74 12.59 -13.32 22.09
CA ARG A 74 11.59 -14.20 21.50
C ARG A 74 12.11 -14.69 20.15
N VAL A 75 12.63 -15.92 20.14
CA VAL A 75 13.09 -16.61 18.93
C VAL A 75 11.86 -17.08 18.16
N HIS A 76 11.70 -16.64 16.90
CA HIS A 76 10.67 -17.15 16.00
C HIS A 76 11.28 -18.24 15.08
N PRO A 77 10.98 -19.54 15.31
CA PRO A 77 11.49 -20.61 14.46
C PRO A 77 10.77 -20.62 13.10
N ILE A 78 11.54 -20.69 12.02
CA ILE A 78 11.01 -20.81 10.65
C ILE A 78 10.96 -22.30 10.29
N HIS A 79 9.78 -22.83 9.96
CA HIS A 79 9.63 -24.24 9.59
C HIS A 79 10.21 -24.50 8.17
N PRO A 80 10.92 -25.62 7.96
CA PRO A 80 11.43 -26.00 6.65
C PRO A 80 10.35 -26.65 5.76
N PRO A 81 10.32 -26.39 4.44
CA PRO A 81 9.60 -27.25 3.50
C PRO A 81 10.31 -28.61 3.38
N THR A 82 9.52 -29.67 3.27
CA THR A 82 9.95 -31.07 3.24
C THR A 82 10.93 -31.39 2.09
N PRO A 83 11.97 -32.22 2.31
CA PRO A 83 12.98 -32.50 1.30
C PRO A 83 12.51 -33.58 0.33
N SER A 84 12.45 -33.27 -0.97
CA SER A 84 12.49 -34.28 -2.03
C SER A 84 13.93 -34.40 -2.56
N SER A 85 14.40 -35.64 -2.66
CA SER A 85 15.81 -36.04 -2.84
C SER A 85 16.48 -35.52 -4.12
N PRO A 86 17.83 -35.37 -4.13
CA PRO A 86 18.56 -34.72 -5.21
C PRO A 86 19.02 -35.70 -6.31
N HIS A 87 18.77 -35.35 -7.57
CA HIS A 87 19.49 -35.90 -8.72
C HIS A 87 20.68 -34.98 -9.09
N PRO A 88 21.89 -35.49 -9.32
CA PRO A 88 23.03 -34.66 -9.66
C PRO A 88 23.03 -34.40 -11.18
N ARG A 89 22.58 -33.22 -11.60
CA ARG A 89 22.93 -32.70 -12.93
C ARG A 89 24.01 -31.63 -12.79
N ARG A 90 25.23 -32.05 -13.13
CA ARG A 90 26.40 -31.22 -13.43
C ARG A 90 26.00 -30.09 -14.39
N ARG A 91 25.73 -28.90 -13.86
CA ARG A 91 25.54 -27.68 -14.66
C ARG A 91 26.81 -26.84 -14.58
N GLN A 92 27.40 -26.66 -15.75
CA GLN A 92 28.50 -25.74 -16.00
C GLN A 92 28.18 -24.37 -15.41
N ARG A 93 29.09 -23.88 -14.56
CA ARG A 93 29.14 -22.51 -14.04
C ARG A 93 29.27 -21.55 -15.24
N ARG A 94 28.14 -21.04 -15.74
CA ARG A 94 28.09 -19.66 -16.23
C ARG A 94 27.84 -18.79 -15.01
N ALA A 95 28.76 -17.87 -14.75
CA ALA A 95 28.58 -16.84 -13.74
C ALA A 95 27.34 -16.00 -14.10
N ARG A 96 26.19 -16.35 -13.53
CA ARG A 96 25.04 -15.45 -13.45
C ARG A 96 25.27 -14.58 -12.24
N THR A 97 25.52 -13.30 -12.49
CA THR A 97 25.37 -12.23 -11.51
C THR A 97 24.01 -12.41 -10.82
N PRO A 98 23.93 -12.44 -9.47
CA PRO A 98 22.66 -12.52 -8.78
C PRO A 98 21.86 -11.25 -9.09
N PRO A 99 20.58 -11.33 -9.48
CA PRO A 99 19.73 -10.15 -9.54
C PRO A 99 19.54 -9.65 -8.10
N THR A 100 19.88 -8.39 -7.84
CA THR A 100 19.61 -7.64 -6.61
C THR A 100 18.10 -7.60 -6.34
N PRO A 101 17.56 -8.29 -5.30
CA PRO A 101 16.11 -8.50 -5.20
C PRO A 101 15.31 -7.41 -4.47
N SER A 102 15.92 -6.34 -3.96
CA SER A 102 15.23 -5.34 -3.12
C SER A 102 14.67 -4.14 -3.89
N THR A 103 15.31 -3.70 -4.97
CA THR A 103 14.81 -2.60 -5.83
C THR A 103 13.71 -3.05 -6.78
N ASP A 104 13.75 -4.30 -7.23
CA ASP A 104 12.84 -4.80 -8.27
C ASP A 104 11.41 -4.95 -7.78
N PHE A 105 11.20 -5.34 -6.52
CA PHE A 105 9.86 -5.54 -5.97
C PHE A 105 9.12 -4.21 -5.70
N THR A 106 9.80 -3.22 -5.11
CA THR A 106 9.23 -1.88 -4.94
C THR A 106 9.05 -1.20 -6.29
N ALA A 107 10.01 -1.31 -7.21
CA ALA A 107 9.89 -0.75 -8.55
C ALA A 107 8.76 -1.40 -9.36
N THR A 108 8.56 -2.72 -9.25
CA THR A 108 7.42 -3.41 -9.90
C THR A 108 6.09 -3.03 -9.26
N ALA A 109 6.01 -2.91 -7.94
CA ALA A 109 4.82 -2.42 -7.24
C ALA A 109 4.47 -0.98 -7.67
N ILE A 110 5.44 -0.06 -7.67
CA ILE A 110 5.25 1.32 -8.13
C ILE A 110 4.86 1.36 -9.61
N ARG A 111 5.44 0.51 -10.47
CA ARG A 111 5.04 0.40 -11.88
C ARG A 111 3.58 -0.03 -12.03
N ARG A 112 3.13 -1.01 -11.24
CA ARG A 112 1.73 -1.44 -11.22
C ARG A 112 0.81 -0.32 -10.73
N ARG A 113 1.19 0.41 -9.68
CA ARG A 113 0.42 1.57 -9.18
C ARG A 113 0.34 2.68 -10.23
N ARG A 114 1.44 2.98 -10.95
CA ARG A 114 1.43 3.93 -12.09
C ARG A 114 0.38 3.58 -13.14
N HIS A 115 0.27 2.31 -13.52
CA HIS A 115 -0.77 1.84 -14.44
C HIS A 115 -2.19 2.09 -13.88
N ILE A 116 -2.42 1.79 -12.60
CA ILE A 116 -3.71 2.01 -11.93
C ILE A 116 -4.12 3.50 -11.99
N TYR A 117 -3.20 4.41 -11.66
CA TYR A 117 -3.47 5.85 -11.73
C TYR A 117 -3.61 6.37 -13.17
N GLN A 118 -2.76 5.91 -14.08
CA GLN A 118 -2.80 6.31 -15.49
C GLN A 118 -4.13 5.96 -16.16
N HIS A 119 -4.74 4.83 -15.80
CA HIS A 119 -6.02 4.38 -16.34
C HIS A 119 -7.20 4.65 -15.39
N HIS A 120 -6.99 5.39 -14.31
CA HIS A 120 -8.00 5.70 -13.29
C HIS A 120 -8.80 4.47 -12.80
N LEU A 121 -8.10 3.35 -12.60
CA LEU A 121 -8.74 2.09 -12.21
C LEU A 121 -9.14 2.11 -10.74
N LEU A 122 -10.43 1.95 -10.47
CA LEU A 122 -10.95 1.80 -9.11
C LEU A 122 -10.94 0.32 -8.71
N SER A 123 -10.51 0.01 -7.48
CA SER A 123 -10.67 -1.34 -6.94
C SER A 123 -12.14 -1.72 -6.87
N ARG A 124 -12.42 -2.99 -7.19
CA ARG A 124 -13.71 -3.62 -6.92
C ARG A 124 -13.94 -3.61 -5.41
N HIS A 125 -15.17 -3.30 -5.01
CA HIS A 125 -15.55 -3.17 -3.61
C HIS A 125 -15.21 -4.45 -2.82
N ILE A 126 -14.29 -4.32 -1.88
CA ILE A 126 -13.99 -5.38 -0.90
C ILE A 126 -15.16 -5.46 0.06
N GLY A 127 -15.96 -6.52 -0.05
CA GLY A 127 -17.13 -6.77 0.78
C GLY A 127 -16.86 -6.63 2.28
N SER A 128 -17.83 -6.09 3.01
CA SER A 128 -17.76 -6.05 4.47
C SER A 128 -18.02 -7.46 4.99
N ASN A 129 -17.05 -8.08 5.67
CA ASN A 129 -17.27 -9.38 6.29
C ASN A 129 -18.08 -9.22 7.59
N ALA A 130 -19.25 -9.83 7.68
CA ALA A 130 -20.13 -9.76 8.87
C ALA A 130 -19.44 -10.26 10.15
N HIS A 131 -18.48 -11.18 10.01
CA HIS A 131 -17.68 -11.70 11.12
C HIS A 131 -16.61 -10.71 11.64
N THR A 132 -16.18 -9.71 10.87
CA THR A 132 -15.10 -8.79 11.27
C THR A 132 -15.59 -7.52 11.96
N ARG A 133 -16.91 -7.26 12.01
CA ARG A 133 -17.55 -6.09 12.66
C ARG A 133 -16.90 -4.73 12.29
N PHE A 134 -16.26 -4.65 11.13
CA PHE A 134 -15.49 -3.47 10.74
C PHE A 134 -16.43 -2.32 10.36
N ARG A 135 -16.32 -1.20 11.08
CA ARG A 135 -17.08 0.03 10.84
C ARG A 135 -16.37 0.88 9.79
N SER A 136 -17.14 1.62 8.99
CA SER A 136 -16.58 2.61 8.06
C SER A 136 -15.65 3.57 8.82
N PRO A 137 -14.42 3.82 8.34
CA PRO A 137 -13.51 4.73 9.00
C PRO A 137 -14.10 6.15 8.92
N THR A 138 -14.30 6.78 10.08
CA THR A 138 -14.78 8.16 10.20
C THR A 138 -13.63 9.05 10.66
N PRO A 139 -13.72 10.37 10.47
CA PRO A 139 -12.68 11.30 10.95
C PRO A 139 -12.36 11.12 12.44
N GLN A 140 -13.38 10.88 13.26
CA GLN A 140 -13.25 10.62 14.69
C GLN A 140 -12.44 9.35 15.00
N HIS A 141 -12.53 8.31 14.17
CA HIS A 141 -11.70 7.11 14.33
C HIS A 141 -10.22 7.41 14.08
N PHE A 142 -9.90 8.23 13.07
CA PHE A 142 -8.52 8.66 12.81
C PHE A 142 -7.95 9.55 13.91
N GLN A 143 -8.77 10.41 14.52
CA GLN A 143 -8.34 11.22 15.66
C GLN A 143 -8.00 10.36 16.89
N ARG A 144 -8.77 9.29 17.14
CA ARG A 144 -8.63 8.44 18.34
C ARG A 144 -7.65 7.28 18.19
N SER A 145 -7.34 6.86 16.96
CA SER A 145 -6.53 5.66 16.69
C SER A 145 -5.22 6.00 15.95
N PRO A 146 -4.09 6.12 16.66
CA PRO A 146 -2.77 6.28 16.04
C PRO A 146 -2.41 5.13 15.10
N ALA A 147 -2.89 3.91 15.38
CA ALA A 147 -2.67 2.75 14.53
C ALA A 147 -3.33 2.92 13.14
N LEU A 148 -4.54 3.50 13.08
CA LEU A 148 -5.24 3.77 11.82
C LEU A 148 -4.52 4.84 11.00
N VAL A 149 -3.97 5.85 11.67
CA VAL A 149 -3.14 6.89 11.06
C VAL A 149 -1.85 6.29 10.49
N SER A 150 -1.13 5.48 11.27
CA SER A 150 0.08 4.79 10.81
C SER A 150 -0.18 3.90 9.59
N ARG A 151 -1.31 3.18 9.62
CA ARG A 151 -1.78 2.35 8.52
C ARG A 151 -2.08 3.17 7.25
N ALA A 152 -2.75 4.31 7.39
CA ALA A 152 -3.00 5.21 6.26
C ALA A 152 -1.69 5.79 5.70
N ARG A 153 -0.77 6.24 6.56
CA ARG A 153 0.54 6.77 6.16
C ARG A 153 1.37 5.75 5.39
N THR A 154 1.33 4.49 5.81
CA THR A 154 2.03 3.40 5.12
C THR A 154 1.59 3.29 3.66
N PHE A 155 0.29 3.36 3.40
CA PHE A 155 -0.26 3.37 2.05
C PHE A 155 0.11 4.64 1.28
N LEU A 156 -0.13 5.81 1.89
CA LEU A 156 0.14 7.12 1.26
C LEU A 156 1.60 7.27 0.83
N ARG A 157 2.57 6.83 1.64
CA ARG A 157 3.99 6.90 1.29
C ARG A 157 4.33 6.14 0.00
N ARG A 158 3.68 5.00 -0.25
CA ARG A 158 3.83 4.26 -1.52
C ARG A 158 3.11 4.97 -2.65
N GLU A 159 1.86 5.38 -2.44
CA GLU A 159 1.07 5.99 -3.51
C GLU A 159 1.66 7.32 -4.00
N LEU A 160 2.15 8.16 -3.10
CA LEU A 160 2.70 9.46 -3.49
C LEU A 160 4.00 9.32 -4.30
N GLN A 161 4.71 8.18 -4.24
CA GLN A 161 5.85 7.88 -5.12
C GLN A 161 5.44 7.66 -6.59
N VAL A 162 4.15 7.46 -6.86
CA VAL A 162 3.64 7.33 -8.22
C VAL A 162 3.80 8.63 -8.99
N PHE A 163 3.74 9.78 -8.30
CA PHE A 163 3.72 11.13 -8.85
C PHE A 163 5.12 11.78 -8.75
N PRO A 164 5.93 11.77 -9.82
CA PRO A 164 7.32 12.24 -9.73
C PRO A 164 7.43 13.74 -9.42
N TRP A 165 6.41 14.52 -9.75
CA TRP A 165 6.37 15.96 -9.44
C TRP A 165 6.21 16.26 -7.94
N LEU A 166 5.93 15.26 -7.10
CA LEU A 166 5.83 15.41 -5.65
C LEU A 166 7.13 15.08 -4.91
N ASP A 167 8.23 14.77 -5.58
CA ASP A 167 9.46 14.28 -4.92
C ASP A 167 10.00 15.24 -3.84
N GLY A 168 9.83 16.57 -4.02
CA GLY A 168 10.20 17.57 -3.02
C GLY A 168 9.16 17.83 -1.92
N ASP A 169 7.87 17.59 -2.22
CA ASP A 169 6.74 17.96 -1.35
C ASP A 169 6.05 16.74 -0.72
N ARG A 170 6.58 15.53 -0.92
CA ARG A 170 5.89 14.27 -0.58
C ARG A 170 5.49 14.19 0.89
N GLU A 171 6.40 14.52 1.80
CA GLU A 171 6.11 14.49 3.24
C GLU A 171 5.10 15.58 3.64
N TYR A 172 5.15 16.75 2.99
CA TYR A 172 4.13 17.79 3.20
C TYR A 172 2.74 17.30 2.75
N VAL A 173 2.64 16.72 1.55
CA VAL A 173 1.38 16.17 1.04
C VAL A 173 0.91 14.99 1.91
N LEU A 174 1.82 14.15 2.39
CA LEU A 174 1.50 13.06 3.33
C LEU A 174 0.86 13.60 4.61
N GLU A 175 1.45 14.62 5.23
CA GLU A 175 0.89 15.24 6.44
C GLU A 175 -0.43 15.94 6.16
N TYR A 176 -0.54 16.64 5.03
CA TYR A 176 -1.77 17.32 4.61
C TYR A 176 -2.93 16.34 4.41
N VAL A 177 -2.72 15.26 3.65
CA VAL A 177 -3.71 14.20 3.46
C VAL A 177 -4.04 13.51 4.78
N THR A 178 -3.04 13.28 5.64
CA THR A 178 -3.26 12.71 6.98
C THR A 178 -4.11 13.64 7.86
N ALA A 179 -3.98 14.96 7.73
CA ALA A 179 -4.82 15.93 8.42
C ALA A 179 -6.26 15.94 7.87
N ILE A 180 -6.44 15.82 6.54
CA ILE A 180 -7.76 15.65 5.91
C ILE A 180 -8.47 14.44 6.51
N LEU A 181 -7.80 13.29 6.66
CA LEU A 181 -8.39 12.08 7.26
C LEU A 181 -8.94 12.29 8.68
N LYS A 182 -8.39 13.24 9.43
CA LYS A 182 -8.84 13.55 10.80
C LYS A 182 -10.02 14.51 10.84
N CYS A 183 -10.34 15.20 9.74
CA CYS A 183 -11.33 16.27 9.72
C CYS A 183 -12.47 16.05 8.73
N ILE A 184 -12.26 15.28 7.66
CA ILE A 184 -13.18 15.13 6.53
C ILE A 184 -13.45 13.65 6.29
N ASP A 185 -14.72 13.31 6.07
CA ASP A 185 -15.12 11.95 5.73
C ASP A 185 -14.70 11.60 4.29
N LEU A 186 -13.95 10.51 4.13
CA LEU A 186 -13.52 9.98 2.83
C LEU A 186 -14.69 9.57 1.92
N ARG A 187 -15.88 9.32 2.48
CA ARG A 187 -17.10 8.98 1.74
C ARG A 187 -18.14 10.09 1.75
N GLY A 188 -17.74 11.32 2.09
CA GLY A 188 -18.64 12.47 2.07
C GLY A 188 -19.29 12.65 0.70
N ALA A 189 -20.60 12.84 0.66
CA ALA A 189 -21.36 12.96 -0.58
C ALA A 189 -20.94 14.14 -1.46
N GLU A 190 -20.30 15.15 -0.86
CA GLU A 190 -19.79 16.34 -1.53
C GLU A 190 -18.42 16.14 -2.19
N GLY A 191 -17.74 15.00 -1.97
CA GLY A 191 -16.42 14.77 -2.56
C GLY A 191 -15.33 15.70 -2.03
N ALA A 192 -15.56 16.40 -0.90
CA ALA A 192 -14.65 17.42 -0.37
C ALA A 192 -13.20 16.94 -0.17
N ALA A 193 -13.01 15.69 0.27
CA ALA A 193 -11.68 15.09 0.40
C ALA A 193 -10.98 14.95 -0.97
N GLU A 194 -11.71 14.56 -2.01
CA GLU A 194 -11.18 14.44 -3.37
C GLU A 194 -10.80 15.81 -3.93
N GLU A 195 -11.62 16.84 -3.71
CA GLU A 195 -11.34 18.20 -4.19
C GLU A 195 -10.09 18.79 -3.54
N MET A 196 -9.93 18.64 -2.22
CA MET A 196 -8.75 19.16 -1.51
C MET A 196 -7.45 18.44 -1.91
N ILE A 197 -7.53 17.17 -2.30
CA ILE A 197 -6.38 16.38 -2.73
C ILE A 197 -6.07 16.62 -4.21
N ALA A 198 -7.07 17.02 -5.01
CA ALA A 198 -6.94 17.23 -6.45
C ALA A 198 -5.91 18.30 -6.82
N ASP A 199 -5.65 19.28 -5.94
CA ASP A 199 -4.65 20.33 -6.18
C ASP A 199 -3.22 19.76 -6.29
N PHE A 200 -2.94 18.61 -5.68
CA PHE A 200 -1.60 17.99 -5.69
C PHE A 200 -1.42 16.93 -6.77
N VAL A 201 -2.47 16.15 -7.05
CA VAL A 201 -2.37 14.96 -7.91
C VAL A 201 -3.29 14.99 -9.12
N GLY A 202 -4.19 15.97 -9.21
CA GLY A 202 -5.25 16.07 -10.22
C GLY A 202 -6.53 15.31 -9.83
N ARG A 203 -7.70 15.75 -10.32
CA ARG A 203 -9.02 15.23 -9.92
C ARG A 203 -9.17 13.70 -10.10
N GLY A 204 -8.82 13.18 -11.28
CA GLY A 204 -8.95 11.74 -11.56
C GLY A 204 -8.05 10.87 -10.67
N ASN A 205 -6.84 11.34 -10.37
CA ASN A 205 -5.93 10.63 -9.46
C ASN A 205 -6.36 10.77 -8.00
N ALA A 206 -6.90 11.92 -7.61
CA ALA A 206 -7.43 12.12 -6.26
C ALA A 206 -8.59 11.15 -5.98
N GLN A 207 -9.49 10.96 -6.94
CA GLN A 207 -10.57 9.97 -6.85
C GLN A 207 -10.03 8.55 -6.63
N VAL A 208 -9.06 8.12 -7.44
CA VAL A 208 -8.42 6.80 -7.28
C VAL A 208 -7.72 6.70 -5.91
N LEU A 209 -6.96 7.71 -5.52
CA LEU A 209 -6.23 7.73 -4.25
C LEU A 209 -7.18 7.61 -3.05
N VAL A 210 -8.25 8.39 -3.02
CA VAL A 210 -9.26 8.38 -1.95
C VAL A 210 -9.97 7.03 -1.90
N HIS A 211 -10.38 6.50 -3.06
CA HIS A 211 -11.07 5.21 -3.16
C HIS A 211 -10.18 4.05 -2.67
N GLU A 212 -8.94 3.99 -3.13
CA GLU A 212 -7.98 2.95 -2.76
C GLU A 212 -7.56 3.07 -1.29
N LEU A 213 -7.36 4.29 -0.77
CA LEU A 213 -7.06 4.54 0.64
C LEU A 213 -8.21 4.07 1.53
N TYR A 214 -9.45 4.36 1.14
CA TYR A 214 -10.63 3.90 1.83
C TYR A 214 -10.71 2.36 1.86
N ALA A 215 -10.47 1.71 0.71
CA ALA A 215 -10.43 0.26 0.61
C ALA A 215 -9.32 -0.36 1.48
N TRP A 216 -8.11 0.22 1.46
CA TRP A 216 -6.97 -0.22 2.26
C TRP A 216 -7.25 -0.13 3.76
N VAL A 217 -7.71 1.04 4.24
CA VAL A 217 -7.98 1.29 5.65
C VAL A 217 -9.07 0.35 6.18
N ARG A 218 -10.07 0.02 5.34
CA ARG A 218 -11.11 -0.96 5.66
C ARG A 218 -10.68 -2.41 5.57
N SER A 219 -9.65 -2.70 4.79
CA SER A 219 -9.22 -4.08 4.56
C SER A 219 -8.58 -4.68 5.82
N PRO A 220 -8.68 -6.00 6.02
CA PRO A 220 -8.01 -6.69 7.12
C PRO A 220 -6.51 -6.89 6.89
N PHE A 221 -5.97 -6.49 5.74
CA PHE A 221 -4.60 -6.81 5.35
C PHE A 221 -3.60 -5.92 6.06
N GLU A 222 -2.73 -6.46 6.91
CA GLU A 222 -1.71 -5.64 7.58
C GLU A 222 -0.63 -5.12 6.63
N ARG A 223 -0.43 -5.80 5.49
CA ARG A 223 0.62 -5.49 4.50
C ARG A 223 0.07 -5.06 3.16
N LEU A 224 0.74 -4.08 2.53
CA LEU A 224 0.41 -3.57 1.20
C LEU A 224 0.51 -4.65 0.12
N VAL A 225 1.49 -5.55 0.22
CA VAL A 225 1.66 -6.66 -0.72
C VAL A 225 0.45 -7.59 -0.71
N GLN A 226 -0.09 -7.87 0.48
CA GLN A 226 -1.30 -8.68 0.61
C GLN A 226 -2.48 -7.95 -0.05
N PHE A 227 -2.68 -6.68 0.27
CA PHE A 227 -3.72 -5.88 -0.39
C PHE A 227 -3.59 -5.87 -1.91
N ASP A 228 -2.40 -5.62 -2.45
CA ASP A 228 -2.14 -5.59 -3.90
C ASP A 228 -2.39 -6.95 -4.58
N SER A 229 -2.15 -8.05 -3.86
CA SER A 229 -2.40 -9.40 -4.38
C SER A 229 -3.89 -9.78 -4.43
N PHE A 230 -4.69 -9.23 -3.51
CA PHE A 230 -6.12 -9.55 -3.39
C PHE A 230 -7.03 -8.55 -4.11
N VAL A 231 -6.62 -7.30 -4.24
CA VAL A 231 -7.43 -6.25 -4.86
C VAL A 231 -7.55 -6.48 -6.36
N GLN A 232 -8.79 -6.42 -6.85
CA GLN A 232 -9.13 -6.56 -8.26
C GLN A 232 -9.59 -5.21 -8.80
N TYR A 233 -9.29 -4.93 -10.07
CA TYR A 233 -9.69 -3.70 -10.75
C TYR A 233 -10.77 -4.01 -11.79
N SER A 234 -11.67 -3.06 -12.05
CA SER A 234 -12.51 -3.14 -13.25
C SER A 234 -11.59 -3.00 -14.46
N GLU A 235 -11.52 -4.03 -15.31
CA GLU A 235 -10.89 -3.91 -16.62
C GLU A 235 -11.69 -2.85 -17.39
N VAL A 236 -10.98 -1.90 -18.00
CA VAL A 236 -11.62 -0.93 -18.89
C VAL A 236 -12.13 -1.74 -20.07
N GLU A 237 -13.45 -1.91 -20.17
CA GLU A 237 -14.07 -2.40 -21.40
C GLU A 237 -13.86 -1.32 -22.47
N GLU A 238 -12.72 -1.35 -23.16
CA GLU A 238 -12.54 -0.67 -24.43
C GLU A 238 -13.43 -1.38 -25.47
N GLY A 239 -14.71 -1.00 -25.54
CA GLY A 239 -15.62 -1.59 -26.52
C GLY A 239 -17.12 -1.43 -26.33
N ALA A 240 -17.62 -0.20 -26.12
CA ALA A 240 -19.02 0.12 -26.39
C ALA A 240 -19.10 1.40 -27.24
N GLY A 241 -18.72 1.25 -28.51
CA GLY A 241 -19.04 2.23 -29.53
C GLY A 241 -20.53 2.18 -29.88
N ASP A 242 -21.09 3.38 -29.98
CA ASP A 242 -22.25 3.77 -30.79
C ASP A 242 -23.63 3.14 -30.49
N GLY A 243 -24.57 4.03 -30.23
CA GLY A 243 -25.96 3.71 -29.91
C GLY A 243 -26.72 4.93 -29.44
N GLY A 244 -26.64 6.02 -30.21
CA GLY A 244 -27.40 7.25 -29.96
C GLY A 244 -28.89 6.97 -29.78
N GLY A 245 -29.44 7.44 -28.66
CA GLY A 245 -30.86 7.31 -28.33
C GLY A 245 -31.33 8.47 -27.46
N ARG A 246 -31.29 9.69 -28.02
CA ARG A 246 -32.08 10.83 -27.51
C ARG A 246 -33.54 10.40 -27.41
N LYS A 247 -34.13 10.44 -26.21
CA LYS A 247 -35.57 10.71 -26.06
C LYS A 247 -35.75 11.82 -25.04
N GLU A 248 -35.91 13.02 -25.60
CA GLU A 248 -36.49 14.18 -24.94
C GLU A 248 -37.88 13.85 -24.41
N GLU A 249 -38.13 14.33 -23.19
CA GLU A 249 -39.46 14.57 -22.65
C GLU A 249 -40.24 15.55 -23.52
N ARG A 250 -41.50 15.21 -23.83
CA ARG A 250 -42.56 16.21 -24.03
C ARG A 250 -43.86 15.68 -23.42
N GLY A 251 -44.36 16.40 -22.41
CA GLY A 251 -45.70 16.23 -21.86
C GLY A 251 -46.80 16.92 -22.67
N ARG A 252 -48.04 16.77 -22.16
CA ARG A 252 -49.39 17.12 -22.66
C ARG A 252 -50.04 15.97 -23.41
N GLY A 253 -51.19 15.44 -23.00
CA GLY A 253 -52.33 16.14 -22.41
C GLY A 253 -53.51 15.97 -23.36
N ASP A 254 -54.59 15.39 -22.83
CA ASP A 254 -55.97 15.41 -23.30
C ASP A 254 -56.53 14.37 -24.30
N SER A 255 -57.60 13.72 -23.79
CA SER A 255 -58.93 13.53 -24.41
C SER A 255 -59.26 12.32 -25.30
N TYR A 256 -60.19 11.51 -24.76
CA TYR A 256 -61.41 10.92 -25.38
C TYR A 256 -61.25 9.75 -26.40
N ARG A 257 -61.50 8.47 -26.02
CA ARG A 257 -62.76 7.67 -25.94
C ARG A 257 -63.33 7.24 -27.34
N PRO A 258 -64.18 6.20 -27.44
CA PRO A 258 -63.92 4.75 -27.54
C PRO A 258 -64.38 4.15 -28.89
N SER A 259 -64.07 2.88 -29.17
CA SER A 259 -64.86 2.09 -30.13
C SER A 259 -65.16 0.68 -29.60
N TYR A 260 -66.45 0.35 -29.66
CA TYR A 260 -67.08 -0.90 -29.27
C TYR A 260 -66.98 -1.90 -30.43
N SER A 261 -66.65 -3.16 -30.17
CA SER A 261 -67.23 -4.32 -30.86
C SER A 261 -66.66 -5.62 -30.28
N GLY A 262 -67.56 -6.48 -29.79
CA GLY A 262 -67.23 -7.78 -29.22
C GLY A 262 -68.48 -8.50 -28.73
N LEU A 263 -69.36 -8.83 -29.68
CA LEU A 263 -70.38 -9.87 -29.57
C LEU A 263 -69.70 -11.22 -29.34
N VAL A 264 -70.14 -12.02 -28.36
CA VAL A 264 -70.73 -13.35 -28.58
C VAL A 264 -71.29 -13.92 -27.26
N GLU A 265 -72.58 -14.28 -27.37
CA GLU A 265 -73.44 -15.22 -26.58
C GLU A 265 -73.56 -15.09 -25.05
#